data_AF-A0A268HBX4-F1
#
_entry.id   AF-A0A268HBX4-F1
#
_cell.length_a   1.000
_cell.length_b   1.000
_cell.length_c   1.000
_cell.angle_alpha   90.00
_cell.angle_beta   90.00
_cell.angle_gamma   90.00
#
_symmetry.space_group_name_H-M   'P 1'
#
loop_
_entity.id
_entity.type
_entity.pdbx_description
1 polymer ?
#
loop_
_entity_poly.entity_id
_entity_poly.type
_entity_poly.pdbx_seq_one_letter_code
_entity_poly.pdbx_strand_id
1 'polypeptide(L)'
;MCGLDRDDLALEEVESIKLTLTHDRKVVGTGFASEVMGNPVTSVAWLTEKLAEKNLFLKRNGNQFGYIFITNLGKGLYEADFSLLGKMKLRVY
;
A
#
# COMPACT_ATOMS: atom_id res chain seq x y z
N MET A 1 -6.94 21.20 -9.72
CA MET A 1 -5.76 21.14 -8.84
C MET A 1 -5.34 19.69 -8.76
N CYS A 2 -4.33 19.29 -9.54
CA CYS A 2 -3.67 18.00 -9.35
C CYS A 2 -2.84 18.10 -8.06
N GLY A 3 -2.88 17.05 -7.22
CA GLY A 3 -2.10 16.99 -6.00
C GLY A 3 -0.60 17.05 -6.30
N LEU A 4 0.16 17.53 -5.32
CA LEU A 4 1.61 17.48 -5.35
C LEU A 4 2.02 16.00 -5.31
N ASP A 5 2.42 15.45 -6.45
CA ASP A 5 3.09 14.15 -6.48
C ASP A 5 4.40 14.30 -5.70
N ARG A 6 4.44 13.76 -4.49
CA ARG A 6 5.65 13.67 -3.67
C ARG A 6 6.27 12.29 -3.85
N ASP A 7 7.47 12.26 -4.40
CA ASP A 7 8.28 11.06 -4.60
C ASP A 7 9.50 11.01 -3.65
N ASP A 8 9.52 11.87 -2.64
CA ASP A 8 10.66 12.14 -1.75
C ASP A 8 10.36 11.89 -0.26
N LEU A 9 9.37 11.05 0.07
CA LEU A 9 9.00 10.78 1.46
C LEU A 9 10.15 10.18 2.26
N ALA A 10 10.40 10.73 3.45
CA ALA A 10 11.30 10.15 4.44
C ALA A 10 10.73 8.83 5.00
N LEU A 11 11.60 7.98 5.54
CA LEU A 11 11.21 6.66 6.04
C LEU A 11 10.14 6.76 7.13
N GLU A 12 10.27 7.74 8.02
CA GLU A 12 9.34 8.02 9.12
C GLU A 12 7.99 8.56 8.60
N GLU A 13 8.00 9.34 7.50
CA GLU A 13 6.77 9.81 6.86
C GLU A 13 5.98 8.61 6.30
N VAL A 14 6.66 7.60 5.74
CA VAL A 14 6.02 6.41 5.18
C VAL A 14 5.24 5.63 6.23
N GLU A 15 5.76 5.47 7.44
CA GLU A 15 5.10 4.75 8.55
C GLU A 15 3.78 5.40 8.96
N SER A 16 3.74 6.74 8.85
CA SER A 16 2.60 7.56 9.24
C SER A 16 1.50 7.64 8.17
N ILE A 17 1.70 7.06 6.98
CA ILE A 17 0.69 7.07 5.92
C ILE A 17 -0.54 6.31 6.40
N LYS A 18 -1.66 7.03 6.49
CA LYS A 18 -2.97 6.48 6.82
C LYS A 18 -3.74 6.18 5.53
N LEU A 19 -4.27 4.97 5.42
CA LEU A 19 -5.27 4.58 4.43
C LEU A 19 -6.67 4.70 5.03
N THR A 20 -7.58 5.34 4.30
CA THR A 20 -9.03 5.18 4.47
C THR A 20 -9.62 4.60 3.19
N LEU A 21 -10.24 3.42 3.28
CA LEU A 21 -10.90 2.76 2.16
C LEU A 21 -12.41 2.95 2.27
N THR A 22 -13.03 3.39 1.18
CA THR A 22 -14.49 3.50 1.06
C THR A 22 -15.01 2.66 -0.10
N HIS A 23 -16.23 2.13 0.05
CA HIS A 23 -17.00 1.46 -1.00
C HIS A 23 -18.37 2.13 -1.08
N ASP A 24 -18.71 2.67 -2.25
CA ASP A 24 -19.94 3.44 -2.50
C ASP A 24 -20.20 4.51 -1.43
N ARG A 25 -19.14 5.24 -1.07
CA ARG A 25 -19.09 6.32 -0.06
C ARG A 25 -19.21 5.85 1.40
N LYS A 26 -19.24 4.55 1.67
CA LYS A 26 -19.19 3.99 3.04
C LYS A 26 -17.77 3.57 3.37
N VAL A 27 -17.26 3.97 4.54
CA VAL A 27 -15.96 3.49 5.02
C VAL A 27 -16.04 1.98 5.26
N VAL A 28 -15.15 1.23 4.61
CA VAL A 28 -15.02 -0.22 4.79
C VAL A 28 -13.83 -0.59 5.64
N GLY A 29 -12.83 0.29 5.75
CA GLY A 29 -11.67 0.06 6.59
C GLY A 29 -10.71 1.24 6.62
N THR A 30 -9.86 1.23 7.64
CA THR A 30 -8.74 2.16 7.80
C THR A 30 -7.54 1.40 8.31
N GLY A 31 -6.33 1.88 8.02
CA GLY A 31 -5.10 1.33 8.58
C GLY A 31 -3.93 2.28 8.39
N PHE A 32 -2.86 2.03 9.13
CA PHE A 32 -1.58 2.73 8.94
C PHE A 32 -0.59 1.84 8.21
N ALA A 33 0.29 2.45 7.42
CA ALA A 33 1.39 1.75 6.76
C ALA A 33 2.30 1.01 7.77
N SER A 34 2.47 1.55 8.98
CA SER A 34 3.23 0.91 10.06
C SER A 34 2.69 -0.45 10.52
N GLU A 35 1.44 -0.79 10.21
CA GLU A 35 0.90 -2.14 10.46
C GLU A 35 1.64 -3.20 9.62
N VAL A 36 2.31 -2.80 8.54
CA VAL A 36 3.17 -3.66 7.74
C VAL A 36 4.57 -3.73 8.35
N MET A 37 4.75 -4.61 9.34
CA MET A 37 6.03 -4.86 10.00
C MET A 37 6.75 -3.60 10.51
N GLY A 38 6.01 -2.60 10.99
CA GLY A 38 6.55 -1.31 11.44
C GLY A 38 6.76 -0.32 10.29
N ASN A 39 7.18 -0.78 9.11
CA ASN A 39 7.31 0.05 7.92
C ASN A 39 7.26 -0.81 6.64
N PRO A 40 6.45 -0.46 5.63
CA PRO A 40 6.38 -1.24 4.40
C PRO A 40 7.71 -1.29 3.64
N VAL A 41 8.58 -0.29 3.74
CA VAL A 41 9.92 -0.30 3.13
C VAL A 41 10.84 -1.28 3.85
N THR A 42 10.85 -1.30 5.19
CA THR A 42 11.68 -2.26 5.94
C THR A 42 11.18 -3.70 5.78
N SER A 43 9.89 -3.90 5.54
CA SER A 43 9.33 -5.22 5.22
C SER A 43 9.92 -5.81 3.92
N VAL A 44 10.22 -4.96 2.93
CA VAL A 44 10.89 -5.38 1.67
C VAL A 44 12.35 -5.72 1.93
N ALA A 45 13.05 -4.94 2.77
CA ALA A 45 14.43 -5.25 3.17
C ALA A 45 14.50 -6.60 3.89
N TRP A 46 13.63 -6.83 4.88
CA TRP A 46 13.51 -8.10 5.59
C TRP A 46 13.24 -9.28 4.64
N LEU A 47 12.31 -9.13 3.69
CA LEU A 47 12.02 -10.18 2.72
C LEU A 47 13.24 -10.50 1.86
N THR A 48 13.99 -9.48 1.46
CA THR A 48 15.21 -9.64 0.66
C THR A 48 16.27 -10.42 1.43
N GLU A 49 16.45 -10.11 2.72
CA GLU A 49 17.35 -10.86 3.60
C GLU A 49 16.93 -12.34 3.72
N LYS A 50 15.63 -12.61 3.93
CA LYS A 50 15.11 -13.98 4.04
C LYS A 50 15.21 -14.80 2.77
N LEU A 51 15.13 -14.16 1.61
CA LEU A 51 15.37 -14.83 0.34
C LEU A 51 16.87 -15.13 0.14
N ALA A 52 17.75 -14.21 0.52
CA ALA A 52 19.19 -14.38 0.40
C ALA A 52 19.70 -15.58 1.23
N GLU A 53 19.13 -15.82 2.43
CA GLU A 53 19.39 -17.02 3.25
C GLU A 53 19.14 -18.35 2.49
N LYS A 54 18.34 -18.31 1.42
CA LYS A 54 17.97 -19.47 0.58
C LYS A 54 18.58 -19.42 -0.83
N ASN A 55 19.56 -18.53 -1.08
CA ASN A 55 20.09 -18.24 -2.43
C ASN A 55 19.00 -17.83 -3.44
N LEU A 56 17.95 -17.15 -2.98
CA LEU A 56 16.89 -16.57 -3.80
C LEU A 56 17.01 -15.05 -3.81
N PHE A 57 16.54 -14.41 -4.88
CA PHE A 57 16.61 -12.95 -5.05
C PHE A 57 15.34 -12.40 -5.68
N LEU A 58 14.96 -11.19 -5.31
CA LEU A 58 13.90 -10.44 -5.98
C LEU A 58 14.35 -10.11 -7.42
N LYS A 59 13.61 -10.58 -8.41
CA LYS A 59 13.91 -10.29 -9.82
C LYS A 59 13.43 -8.88 -10.16
N ARG A 60 14.32 -8.09 -10.79
CA ARG A 60 14.08 -6.71 -11.27
C ARG A 60 12.81 -6.52 -12.12
N ASN A 61 12.28 -7.60 -12.70
CA ASN A 61 11.13 -7.57 -13.61
C ASN A 61 9.85 -8.18 -13.01
N GLY A 62 9.85 -8.55 -11.72
CA GLY A 62 8.69 -9.02 -11.01
C GLY A 62 7.87 -7.85 -10.48
N ASN A 63 6.97 -7.32 -11.30
CA ASN A 63 5.91 -6.45 -10.81
C ASN A 63 5.11 -7.18 -9.71
N GLN A 64 4.79 -6.44 -8.65
CA GLN A 64 3.78 -6.74 -7.63
C GLN A 64 4.24 -7.59 -6.43
N PHE A 65 4.85 -6.91 -5.45
CA PHE A 65 4.54 -7.20 -4.04
C PHE A 65 3.52 -6.16 -3.59
N GLY A 66 2.25 -6.56 -3.57
CA GLY A 66 1.16 -5.77 -3.02
C GLY A 66 0.34 -6.68 -2.13
N TYR A 67 0.67 -6.76 -0.85
CA TYR A 67 -0.22 -7.41 0.11
C TYR A 67 -1.24 -6.37 0.58
N ILE A 68 -2.39 -6.36 -0.10
CA ILE A 68 -3.61 -5.80 0.47
C ILE A 68 -4.63 -6.94 0.41
N PHE A 69 -4.91 -7.55 1.57
CA PHE A 69 -6.00 -8.51 1.70
C PHE A 69 -7.33 -7.75 1.71
N ILE A 70 -7.88 -7.43 0.55
CA ILE A 70 -9.32 -7.14 0.44
C ILE A 70 -9.97 -8.40 -0.10
N THR A 71 -10.54 -9.20 0.80
CA THR A 71 -11.34 -10.35 0.39
C THR A 71 -12.77 -9.90 0.10
N ASN A 72 -13.33 -10.37 -1.01
CA ASN A 72 -14.72 -10.18 -1.45
C ASN A 72 -15.10 -8.74 -1.93
N LEU A 73 -14.44 -8.25 -2.97
CA LEU A 73 -14.83 -7.02 -3.65
C LEU A 73 -16.18 -7.21 -4.36
N GLY A 74 -17.26 -6.66 -3.80
CA GLY A 74 -18.53 -6.49 -4.51
C GLY A 74 -18.43 -5.44 -5.62
N LYS A 75 -19.41 -5.43 -6.54
CA LYS A 75 -19.56 -4.36 -7.54
C LYS A 75 -19.71 -2.99 -6.85
N GLY A 76 -19.22 -1.93 -7.50
CA GLY A 76 -19.34 -0.56 -6.98
C GLY A 76 -18.06 0.26 -7.17
N LEU A 77 -18.02 1.44 -6.52
CA LEU A 77 -16.87 2.33 -6.53
C LEU A 77 -16.09 2.21 -5.23
N TYR A 78 -14.82 1.84 -5.35
CA TYR A 78 -13.85 1.88 -4.26
C TYR A 78 -13.01 3.16 -4.36
N GLU A 79 -12.82 3.84 -3.22
CA GLU A 79 -11.88 4.95 -3.11
C GLU A 79 -10.93 4.70 -1.95
N ALA A 80 -9.63 4.64 -2.24
CA ALA A 80 -8.56 4.55 -1.26
C ALA A 80 -7.94 5.94 -1.10
N ASP A 81 -8.01 6.50 0.10
CA ASP A 81 -7.47 7.81 0.46
C ASP A 81 -6.23 7.64 1.33
N PHE A 82 -5.07 7.99 0.79
CA PHE A 82 -3.78 7.93 1.47
C PHE A 82 -3.37 9.34 1.90
N SER A 83 -3.17 9.56 3.20
CA SER A 83 -2.94 10.89 3.79
C SER A 83 -1.83 11.72 3.12
N LEU A 84 -0.77 11.09 2.60
CA LEU A 84 0.38 11.76 1.96
C LEU A 84 0.54 11.45 0.48
N LEU A 85 -0.25 10.51 -0.08
CA LEU A 85 -0.10 10.02 -1.46
C LEU A 85 -1.33 10.30 -2.33
N GLY A 86 -2.38 10.90 -1.74
CA GLY A 86 -3.60 11.24 -2.44
C GLY A 86 -4.57 10.06 -2.60
N LYS A 87 -5.46 10.16 -3.59
CA LYS A 87 -6.62 9.29 -3.73
C LYS A 87 -6.53 8.41 -4.96
N MET A 88 -6.83 7.14 -4.79
CA MET A 88 -7.00 6.18 -5.87
C MET A 88 -8.46 5.73 -5.95
N LYS A 89 -8.99 5.56 -7.16
CA LYS A 89 -10.35 5.10 -7.40
C LYS A 89 -10.37 3.88 -8.30
N LEU A 90 -11.17 2.89 -7.93
CA LEU A 90 -11.39 1.67 -8.71
C LEU A 90 -12.89 1.41 -8.82
N ARG A 91 -13.39 1.31 -10.06
CA ARG A 91 -14.78 0.90 -10.33
C ARG A 91 -14.81 -0.56 -10.75
N VAL A 92 -15.61 -1.35 -10.04
CA VAL A 92 -15.86 -2.78 -10.31
C VAL A 92 -17.28 -2.93 -10.85
N TYR A 93 -17.43 -3.58 -12.01
CA TYR A 93 -18.69 -3.71 -12.76
C TYR A 93 -19.31 -5.09 -12.71
#